data_AF-A0A4Q5YZP1-F1
#
_entry.id   AF-A0A4Q5YZP1-F1
#
_cell.length_a   1.000
_cell.length_b   1.000
_cell.length_c   1.000
_cell.angle_alpha   90.00
_cell.angle_beta   90.00
_cell.angle_gamma   90.00
#
_symmetry.space_group_name_H-M   'P 1'
#
loop_
_entity.id
_entity.type
_entity.pdbx_description
1 polymer ?
#
loop_
_entity_poly.entity_id
_entity_poly.type
_entity_poly.pdbx_seq_one_letter_code
_entity_poly.pdbx_strand_id
1 'polypeptide(L)'
;KVEWCGWFSGDEKFSFLSSIDVLTLTSYNENFANVVLESLLVGTPVLLSDQVGMAEFVDQSELGWVCGLTISSIVEQLNYINQHRGSITAIGQRSPSVVKKNFSRVHLGYQYSESYEQYSEANSR
;
A
#
# COMPACT_ATOMS: atom_id res chain seq x y z
N LYS A 1 23.20 -3.41 -7.23
CA LYS A 1 23.01 -3.27 -8.70
C LYS A 1 21.76 -2.42 -8.90
N VAL A 2 21.73 -1.56 -9.92
CA VAL A 2 20.53 -0.76 -10.26
C VAL A 2 20.14 -1.09 -11.69
N GLU A 3 18.85 -1.25 -11.94
CA GLU A 3 18.28 -1.45 -13.27
C GLU A 3 17.19 -0.40 -13.51
N TRP A 4 17.25 0.28 -14.65
CA TRP A 4 16.31 1.31 -15.05
C TRP A 4 15.35 0.72 -16.08
N CYS A 5 14.14 0.35 -15.66
CA CYS A 5 13.22 -0.42 -16.49
C CYS A 5 12.35 0.40 -17.46
N GLY A 6 12.42 1.74 -17.38
CA GLY A 6 11.56 2.62 -18.18
C GLY A 6 10.11 2.66 -17.69
N TRP A 7 9.19 2.96 -18.60
CA TRP A 7 7.76 3.10 -18.32
C TRP A 7 7.01 1.81 -18.61
N PHE A 8 6.21 1.35 -17.64
CA PHE A 8 5.26 0.25 -17.81
C PHE A 8 3.82 0.77 -17.66
N SER A 9 2.90 0.27 -18.47
CA SER A 9 1.48 0.59 -18.39
C SER A 9 0.61 -0.66 -18.53
N GLY A 10 -0.68 -0.54 -18.18
CA GLY A 10 -1.64 -1.64 -18.30
C GLY A 10 -1.15 -2.93 -17.62
N ASP A 11 -1.29 -4.05 -18.33
CA ASP A 11 -0.95 -5.38 -17.83
C ASP A 11 0.56 -5.58 -17.60
N GLU A 12 1.41 -4.86 -18.34
CA GLU A 12 2.87 -4.93 -18.15
C GLU A 12 3.26 -4.41 -16.76
N LYS A 13 2.60 -3.33 -16.31
CA LYS A 13 2.81 -2.79 -14.97
C LYS A 13 2.46 -3.82 -13.89
N PHE A 14 1.31 -4.48 -14.02
CA PHE A 14 0.89 -5.49 -13.03
C PHE A 14 1.79 -6.73 -13.06
N SER A 15 2.23 -7.14 -14.24
CA SER A 15 3.20 -8.24 -14.40
C SER A 15 4.53 -7.89 -13.73
N PHE A 16 5.02 -6.66 -13.91
CA PHE A 16 6.22 -6.17 -13.24
C PHE A 16 6.05 -6.08 -11.72
N LEU A 17 4.95 -5.50 -11.24
CA LEU A 17 4.67 -5.41 -9.81
C LEU A 17 4.60 -6.80 -9.16
N SER A 18 4.03 -7.80 -9.84
CA SER A 18 3.95 -9.17 -9.34
C SER A 18 5.29 -9.93 -9.34
N SER A 19 6.30 -9.43 -10.05
CA SER A 19 7.61 -10.09 -10.17
C SER A 19 8.65 -9.58 -9.18
N ILE A 20 8.39 -8.45 -8.51
CA ILE A 20 9.27 -7.89 -7.48
C ILE A 20 8.89 -8.38 -6.08
N ASP A 21 9.86 -8.41 -5.18
CA ASP A 21 9.66 -8.86 -3.79
C ASP A 21 8.88 -7.84 -2.96
N VAL A 22 9.20 -6.55 -3.10
CA VAL A 22 8.63 -5.44 -2.33
C VAL A 22 8.61 -4.17 -3.19
N LEU A 23 7.49 -3.46 -3.21
CA LEU A 23 7.43 -2.09 -3.74
C LEU A 23 7.84 -1.10 -2.64
N THR A 24 8.89 -0.31 -2.87
CA THR A 24 9.32 0.73 -1.92
C THR A 24 8.90 2.11 -2.41
N LEU A 25 8.19 2.86 -1.56
CA LEU A 25 7.72 4.22 -1.83
C LEU A 25 8.00 5.12 -0.61
N THR A 26 9.20 5.69 -0.57
CA THR A 26 9.67 6.58 0.51
C THR A 26 9.55 8.05 0.12
N SER A 27 8.37 8.45 -0.34
CA SER A 27 8.09 9.83 -0.79
C SER A 27 7.97 10.79 0.40
N TYR A 28 8.33 12.06 0.20
CA TYR A 28 8.13 13.11 1.22
C TYR A 28 6.66 13.55 1.34
N ASN A 29 5.85 13.29 0.32
CA ASN A 29 4.42 13.54 0.30
C ASN A 29 3.79 12.69 -0.80
N GLU A 30 2.77 11.91 -0.46
CA GLU A 30 1.95 11.16 -1.42
C GLU A 30 0.58 10.92 -0.80
N ASN A 31 -0.49 11.37 -1.48
CA ASN A 31 -1.83 11.40 -0.88
C ASN A 31 -2.43 10.00 -0.72
N PHE A 32 -2.83 9.37 -1.83
CA PHE A 32 -3.55 8.09 -1.80
C PHE A 32 -2.71 6.94 -2.35
N ALA A 33 -1.62 7.26 -3.06
CA ALA A 33 -0.64 6.30 -3.57
C ALA A 33 -1.29 5.09 -4.29
N ASN A 34 -2.00 5.31 -5.40
CA ASN A 34 -2.69 4.24 -6.15
C ASN A 34 -1.79 3.01 -6.43
N VAL A 35 -0.50 3.25 -6.69
CA VAL A 35 0.48 2.19 -6.93
C VAL A 35 0.65 1.23 -5.75
N VAL A 36 0.40 1.69 -4.51
CA VAL A 36 0.39 0.85 -3.29
C VAL A 36 -0.75 -0.15 -3.37
N LEU A 37 -1.97 0.30 -3.70
CA LEU A 37 -3.11 -0.60 -3.87
C LEU A 37 -2.89 -1.57 -5.03
N GLU A 38 -2.36 -1.08 -6.16
CA GLU A 38 -2.06 -1.91 -7.34
C GLU A 38 -1.04 -3.02 -7.00
N SER A 39 0.00 -2.68 -6.24
CA SER A 39 1.02 -3.62 -5.77
C SER A 39 0.42 -4.67 -4.83
N LEU A 40 -0.36 -4.24 -3.84
CA LEU A 40 -1.01 -5.14 -2.89
C LEU A 40 -2.08 -6.04 -3.56
N LEU A 41 -2.76 -5.56 -4.60
CA LEU A 41 -3.75 -6.33 -5.36
C LEU A 41 -3.12 -7.49 -6.12
N VAL A 42 -1.86 -7.36 -6.57
CA VAL A 42 -1.10 -8.45 -7.20
C VAL A 42 -0.29 -9.28 -6.20
N GLY A 43 -0.43 -9.02 -4.90
CA GLY A 43 0.22 -9.78 -3.84
C GLY A 43 1.65 -9.33 -3.54
N THR A 44 2.02 -8.12 -3.93
CA THR A 44 3.35 -7.58 -3.63
C THR A 44 3.27 -6.66 -2.40
N PRO A 45 3.98 -6.97 -1.31
CA PRO A 45 4.02 -6.11 -0.12
C PRO A 45 4.73 -4.79 -0.39
N VAL A 46 4.52 -3.82 0.50
CA VAL A 46 5.05 -2.46 0.33
C VAL A 46 5.93 -2.01 1.49
N LEU A 47 6.91 -1.15 1.22
CA LEU A 47 7.64 -0.37 2.21
C LEU A 47 7.35 1.12 1.96
N LEU A 48 6.68 1.78 2.90
CA LEU A 48 6.28 3.18 2.77
C LEU A 48 7.02 4.08 3.75
N SER A 49 7.25 5.33 3.38
CA SER A 49 7.53 6.35 4.39
C SER A 49 6.25 6.67 5.19
N ASP A 50 6.43 7.13 6.42
CA ASP A 50 5.36 7.63 7.29
C ASP A 50 4.62 8.88 6.76
N GLN A 51 5.08 9.46 5.65
CA GLN A 51 4.45 10.60 4.96
C GLN A 51 3.51 10.18 3.81
N VAL A 52 3.40 8.88 3.51
CA VAL A 52 2.45 8.38 2.50
C VAL A 52 1.10 8.16 3.18
N GLY A 53 0.00 8.68 2.63
CA GLY A 53 -1.32 8.59 3.27
C GLY A 53 -1.88 7.17 3.44
N MET A 54 -1.24 6.17 2.83
CA MET A 54 -1.54 4.74 3.00
C MET A 54 -0.69 4.05 4.09
N ALA A 55 0.27 4.75 4.71
CA ALA A 55 1.19 4.16 5.69
C ALA A 55 0.44 3.56 6.88
N GLU A 56 -0.52 4.29 7.46
CA GLU A 56 -1.32 3.81 8.59
C GLU A 56 -2.12 2.56 8.23
N PHE A 57 -2.80 2.55 7.08
CA PHE A 57 -3.55 1.38 6.61
C PHE A 57 -2.65 0.16 6.42
N VAL A 58 -1.47 0.36 5.82
CA VAL A 58 -0.49 -0.72 5.57
C VAL A 58 0.02 -1.30 6.88
N ASP A 59 0.33 -0.46 7.87
CA ASP A 59 0.83 -0.89 9.17
C ASP A 59 -0.24 -1.65 9.96
N GLN A 60 -1.45 -1.09 10.09
CA GLN A 60 -2.56 -1.71 10.82
C GLN A 60 -3.06 -2.99 10.17
N SER A 61 -3.04 -3.06 8.83
CA SER A 61 -3.41 -4.26 8.08
C SER A 61 -2.24 -5.23 7.89
N GLU A 62 -1.06 -4.87 8.39
CA GLU A 62 0.21 -5.60 8.29
C GLU A 62 0.53 -6.04 6.84
N LEU A 63 0.26 -5.17 5.88
CA LEU A 63 0.43 -5.46 4.45
C LEU A 63 1.81 -5.05 3.91
N GLY A 64 2.73 -4.75 4.81
CA GLY A 64 4.04 -4.20 4.48
C GLY A 64 4.71 -3.62 5.70
N TRP A 65 5.51 -2.58 5.48
CA TRP A 65 6.29 -1.92 6.50
C TRP A 65 6.25 -0.41 6.32
N VAL A 66 6.45 0.31 7.42
CA VAL A 66 6.59 1.77 7.43
C VAL A 66 7.96 2.14 7.97
N CYS A 67 8.59 3.14 7.37
CA CYS A 67 9.87 3.69 7.84
C CYS A 67 9.81 5.22 7.87
N GLY A 68 10.80 5.83 8.52
CA GLY A 68 11.03 7.27 8.42
C GLY A 68 11.68 7.65 7.09
N LEU A 69 11.87 8.97 6.88
CA LEU A 69 12.48 9.52 5.68
C LEU A 69 14.02 9.49 5.66
N THR A 70 14.66 9.08 6.77
CA THR A 70 16.12 9.06 6.85
C THR A 70 16.70 7.84 6.12
N ILE A 71 17.88 8.00 5.53
CA ILE A 71 18.60 6.88 4.88
C ILE A 71 18.79 5.72 5.85
N SER A 72 19.13 6.01 7.12
CA SER A 72 19.30 4.98 8.16
C SER A 72 18.03 4.15 8.33
N SER A 73 16.88 4.82 8.49
CA SER A 73 15.60 4.15 8.69
C SER A 73 15.20 3.28 7.49
N ILE A 74 15.40 3.79 6.27
CA ILE A 74 15.11 3.04 5.04
C ILE A 74 16.01 1.81 4.94
N VAL A 75 17.31 1.96 5.18
CA VAL A 75 18.28 0.85 5.11
C VAL A 75 18.03 -0.20 6.19
N GLU A 76 17.74 0.22 7.42
CA GLU A 76 17.37 -0.67 8.52
C GLU A 76 16.15 -1.51 8.16
N GLN A 77 15.11 -0.88 7.61
CA GLN A 77 13.89 -1.58 7.23
C GLN A 77 14.08 -2.54 6.06
N LEU A 78 14.85 -2.14 5.04
CA LEU A 78 15.20 -3.04 3.93
C LEU A 78 16.01 -4.25 4.39
N ASN A 79 16.96 -4.07 5.31
CA ASN A 79 17.72 -5.17 5.91
C ASN A 79 16.82 -6.10 6.72
N TYR A 80 15.90 -5.54 7.50
CA TYR A 80 14.91 -6.32 8.25
C TYR A 80 14.05 -7.18 7.31
N ILE A 81 13.51 -6.59 6.25
CA ILE A 81 12.72 -7.29 5.22
C ILE A 81 13.55 -8.43 4.60
N ASN A 82 14.81 -8.17 4.25
CA ASN A 82 15.68 -9.17 3.65
C ASN A 82 15.98 -10.35 4.58
N GLN A 83 15.99 -10.13 5.90
CA GLN A 83 16.14 -11.21 6.90
C GLN A 83 14.83 -11.98 7.14
N HIS A 84 13.68 -11.34 6.90
CA HIS A 84 12.34 -11.90 7.17
C HIS A 84 11.58 -12.22 5.88
N ARG A 85 12.24 -12.85 4.91
CA ARG A 85 11.64 -13.19 3.59
C ARG A 85 10.36 -14.02 3.69
N GLY A 86 10.18 -14.81 4.75
CA GLY A 86 8.94 -15.56 4.99
C GLY A 86 7.70 -14.68 5.10
N SER A 87 7.85 -13.45 5.61
CA SER A 87 6.76 -12.48 5.70
C SER A 87 6.29 -11.99 4.33
N ILE A 88 7.19 -11.92 3.33
CA ILE A 88 6.83 -11.47 1.97
C ILE A 88 5.78 -12.40 1.37
N THR A 89 6.00 -13.73 1.45
CA THR A 89 5.05 -14.72 0.94
C THR A 89 3.73 -14.67 1.71
N ALA A 90 3.77 -14.60 3.04
CA ALA A 90 2.58 -14.55 3.87
C ALA A 90 1.72 -13.31 3.59
N ILE A 91 2.36 -12.14 3.46
CA ILE A 91 1.69 -10.89 3.10
C ILE A 91 1.10 -11.01 1.69
N GLY A 92 1.88 -11.48 0.71
CA GLY A 92 1.43 -11.57 -0.68
C GLY A 92 0.20 -12.46 -0.87
N GLN A 93 0.05 -13.52 -0.08
CA GLN A 93 -1.13 -14.39 -0.11
C GLN A 93 -2.40 -13.72 0.43
N ARG A 94 -2.29 -12.82 1.41
CA ARG A 94 -3.44 -12.17 2.06
C ARG A 94 -3.79 -10.80 1.49
N SER A 95 -2.80 -10.05 0.98
CA SER A 95 -2.97 -8.65 0.55
C SER A 95 -4.13 -8.44 -0.41
N PRO A 96 -4.32 -9.25 -1.48
CA PRO A 96 -5.41 -9.03 -2.42
C PRO A 96 -6.79 -9.10 -1.76
N SER A 97 -6.99 -10.03 -0.83
CA SER A 97 -8.24 -10.21 -0.11
C SER A 97 -8.53 -9.05 0.85
N VAL A 98 -7.51 -8.60 1.58
CA VAL A 98 -7.62 -7.47 2.51
C VAL A 98 -7.92 -6.17 1.76
N VAL A 99 -7.21 -5.91 0.66
CA VAL A 99 -7.45 -4.72 -0.16
C VAL A 99 -8.83 -4.74 -0.80
N LYS A 100 -9.26 -5.87 -1.39
CA LYS A 100 -10.60 -6.00 -1.98
C LYS A 100 -11.70 -5.76 -0.95
N LYS A 101 -11.52 -6.22 0.29
CA LYS A 101 -12.49 -6.00 1.37
C LYS A 101 -12.62 -4.52 1.73
N ASN A 102 -11.50 -3.81 1.89
CA ASN A 102 -11.49 -2.42 2.39
C ASN A 102 -11.71 -1.36 1.28
N PHE A 103 -11.36 -1.65 0.03
CA PHE A 103 -11.39 -0.67 -1.07
C PHE A 103 -12.28 -1.08 -2.25
N SER A 104 -13.19 -2.05 -2.06
CA SER A 104 -14.18 -2.31 -3.11
C SER A 104 -15.05 -1.08 -3.37
N ARG A 105 -15.43 -0.85 -4.64
CA ARG A 105 -16.36 0.24 -5.03
C ARG A 105 -17.65 0.23 -4.21
N VAL A 106 -18.09 -0.96 -3.77
CA VAL A 106 -19.27 -1.13 -2.92
C VAL A 106 -19.00 -0.56 -1.53
N HIS A 107 -17.88 -0.90 -0.90
CA HIS A 107 -17.54 -0.40 0.44
C HIS A 107 -17.29 1.11 0.47
N LEU A 108 -16.55 1.62 -0.52
CA LEU A 108 -16.31 3.05 -0.64
C LEU A 108 -17.61 3.83 -0.89
N GLY A 109 -18.53 3.28 -1.70
CA GLY A 109 -19.85 3.87 -1.93
C GLY A 109 -20.70 3.94 -0.65
N TYR A 110 -20.72 2.86 0.15
CA TYR A 110 -21.45 2.82 1.41
C TYR A 110 -20.89 3.79 2.47
N GLN A 111 -19.56 3.85 2.64
CA GLN A 111 -18.94 4.80 3.58
C GLN A 111 -19.22 6.26 3.19
N TYR A 112 -19.25 6.55 1.88
CA TYR A 112 -19.57 7.87 1.37
C TYR A 112 -21.03 8.24 1.63
N SER A 113 -21.99 7.32 1.42
CA SER A 113 -23.40 7.57 1.72
C SER A 113 -23.66 7.74 3.21
N GLU A 114 -23.05 6.90 4.06
CA GLU A 114 -23.23 6.97 5.51
C GLU A 114 -22.68 8.29 6.08
N SER A 115 -21.52 8.74 5.60
CA SER A 115 -20.93 10.03 6.00
C SER A 115 -21.85 11.21 5.63
N TYR A 116 -22.52 11.15 4.47
CA TYR A 116 -23.48 12.17 4.03
C TYR A 116 -24.76 12.15 4.88
N GLU A 117 -25.28 10.97 5.22
CA GLU A 117 -26.46 10.83 6.08
C GLU A 117 -26.17 11.39 7.48
N GLN A 118 -25.02 11.06 8.07
CA GLN A 118 -24.60 11.59 9.37
C GLN A 118 -24.44 13.12 9.35
N TYR A 119 -23.84 13.69 8.30
CA TYR A 119 -23.73 15.15 8.15
C TYR A 119 -25.10 15.82 7.97
N SER A 120 -25.99 15.20 7.20
CA SER A 120 -27.33 15.72 6.98
C SER A 120 -28.14 15.69 8.28
N GLU A 121 -28.02 14.64 9.09
CA GLU A 121 -28.70 14.53 10.38
C GLU A 121 -28.12 15.49 11.43
N ALA A 122 -26.79 15.70 11.42
CA ALA A 122 -26.12 16.62 12.35
C ALA A 122 -26.44 18.11 12.08
N ASN A 123 -26.70 18.49 10.83
CA ASN A 123 -27.07 19.86 10.43
C ASN A 123 -28.60 20.09 10.33
N SER A 124 -29.41 19.07 10.59
CA SER A 124 -30.88 19.19 10.64
C SER A 124 -31.42 19.37 12.07
N ARG A 125 -30.54 19.59 13.06
CA ARG A 125 -30.83 19.97 14.45
C ARG A 125 -30.30 21.36 14.73
#